data_AF-A0A1F5RQ70-F1
#
_entry.id   AF-A0A1F5RQ70-F1
#
_cell.length_a   1.000
_cell.length_b   1.000
_cell.length_c   1.000
_cell.angle_alpha   90.00
_cell.angle_beta   90.00
_cell.angle_gamma   90.00
#
_symmetry.space_group_name_H-M   'P 1'
#
loop_
_entity.id
_entity.type
_entity.pdbx_description
1 polymer ?
#
loop_
_entity_poly.entity_id
_entity_poly.type
_entity_poly.pdbx_seq_one_letter_code
_entity_poly.pdbx_strand_id
1 'polypeptide(L)'
;MSPPPPHPPRSRRRARRADPNSPAPARPSRRSPPSVRRWGLAALALALIAGAWLARTRPWAPARGAGAGAQAKAFSDSLLVATERDDFGSALAWARTLAALEPGNAIARFNLGIALRNQLMAPRSRTDTLRPPVRTSLERLRLAAAALDVLDSALALSRTPETWTQAAMQKGNVFEYLGLPIEALAVYQAVNRRFPDFTPAAQRTYGLGIHLANPLAPMVLTLEPAGRPLPGPRP
;
A
#
# COMPACT_ATOMS: atom_id res chain seq x y z
N MET A 1 2.00 34.83 -28.13
CA MET A 1 0.73 34.71 -28.89
C MET A 1 0.96 33.64 -29.94
N SER A 2 0.39 32.45 -29.72
CA SER A 2 0.62 31.28 -30.59
C SER A 2 -0.46 31.21 -31.68
N PRO A 3 -0.12 30.86 -32.94
CA PRO A 3 -1.09 30.79 -34.02
C PRO A 3 -1.98 29.54 -33.91
N PRO A 4 -3.23 29.61 -34.42
CA PRO A 4 -4.18 28.50 -34.37
C PRO A 4 -3.91 27.44 -35.46
N PRO A 5 -4.34 26.17 -35.25
CA PRO A 5 -4.12 25.08 -36.19
C PRO A 5 -5.11 25.09 -37.39
N PRO A 6 -4.73 24.51 -38.54
CA PRO A 6 -5.52 24.53 -39.78
C PRO A 6 -6.66 23.50 -39.83
N HIS A 7 -7.75 23.87 -40.51
CA HIS A 7 -8.96 23.08 -40.72
C HIS A 7 -8.82 21.99 -41.80
N PRO A 8 -9.56 20.86 -41.71
CA PRO A 8 -9.53 19.79 -42.71
C PRO A 8 -10.38 20.09 -43.98
N PRO A 9 -10.06 19.45 -45.12
CA PRO A 9 -10.67 19.77 -46.43
C PRO A 9 -12.07 19.15 -46.62
N ARG A 10 -12.97 19.96 -47.19
CA ARG A 10 -14.33 19.57 -47.62
C ARG A 10 -14.28 18.74 -48.91
N SER A 11 -14.76 17.50 -48.86
CA SER A 11 -14.90 16.64 -50.04
C SER A 11 -16.13 17.02 -50.87
N ARG A 12 -15.89 17.35 -52.14
CA ARG A 12 -16.91 17.67 -53.15
C ARG A 12 -17.66 16.42 -53.59
N ARG A 13 -18.96 16.39 -53.34
CA ARG A 13 -19.90 15.37 -53.84
C ARG A 13 -20.21 15.67 -55.31
N ARG A 14 -19.63 14.90 -56.24
CA ARG A 14 -19.96 14.94 -57.68
C ARG A 14 -21.30 14.25 -57.92
N ALA A 15 -22.29 15.00 -58.41
CA ALA A 15 -23.55 14.46 -58.90
C ALA A 15 -23.32 13.79 -60.27
N ARG A 16 -23.57 12.49 -60.36
CA ARG A 16 -23.61 11.74 -61.63
C ARG A 16 -24.97 11.98 -62.29
N ARG A 17 -24.96 12.58 -63.50
CA ARG A 17 -26.10 12.61 -64.41
C ARG A 17 -26.45 11.20 -64.86
N ALA A 18 -27.74 10.87 -64.87
CA ALA A 18 -28.28 9.61 -65.36
C ALA A 18 -28.58 9.71 -66.86
N ASP A 19 -28.18 8.68 -67.60
CA ASP A 19 -28.44 8.51 -69.03
C ASP A 19 -29.89 8.10 -69.29
N PRO A 20 -30.61 8.73 -70.24
CA PRO A 20 -32.03 8.45 -70.50
C PRO A 20 -32.30 7.19 -71.35
N ASN A 21 -31.29 6.43 -71.76
CA ASN A 21 -31.44 5.28 -72.67
C ASN A 21 -31.00 3.92 -72.09
N SER A 22 -31.02 3.76 -70.77
CA SER A 22 -30.71 2.45 -70.17
C SER A 22 -31.91 1.49 -70.27
N PRO A 23 -31.76 0.28 -70.84
CA PRO A 23 -32.85 -0.69 -70.95
C PRO A 23 -33.35 -1.14 -69.57
N ALA A 24 -34.67 -1.25 -69.44
CA ALA A 24 -35.36 -1.52 -68.18
C ALA A 24 -34.87 -2.82 -67.51
N PRO A 25 -34.48 -2.79 -66.22
CA PRO A 25 -34.05 -3.99 -65.53
C PRO A 25 -35.22 -4.95 -65.30
N ALA A 26 -34.97 -6.24 -65.58
CA ALA A 26 -35.90 -7.32 -65.36
C ALA A 26 -36.37 -7.37 -63.89
N ARG A 27 -37.68 -7.54 -63.71
CA ARG A 27 -38.33 -7.64 -62.39
C ARG A 27 -37.72 -8.76 -61.56
N PRO A 28 -37.15 -8.48 -60.36
CA PRO A 28 -36.67 -9.53 -59.48
C PRO A 28 -37.86 -10.28 -58.87
N SER A 29 -37.81 -11.60 -58.94
CA SER A 29 -38.71 -12.50 -58.21
C SER A 29 -38.64 -12.20 -56.70
N ARG A 30 -39.80 -11.94 -56.08
CA ARG A 30 -39.96 -11.78 -54.63
C ARG A 30 -39.44 -13.03 -53.91
N ARG A 31 -38.21 -12.99 -53.43
CA ARG A 31 -37.73 -13.88 -52.36
C ARG A 31 -38.29 -13.35 -51.04
N SER A 32 -39.05 -14.17 -50.35
CA SER A 32 -39.56 -13.90 -49.01
C SER A 32 -38.40 -13.50 -48.07
N PRO A 33 -38.55 -12.44 -47.26
CA PRO A 33 -37.49 -12.01 -46.37
C PRO A 33 -37.18 -13.12 -45.36
N PRO A 34 -35.90 -13.46 -45.14
CA PRO A 34 -35.54 -14.35 -44.03
C PRO A 34 -35.99 -13.69 -42.73
N SER A 35 -36.65 -14.47 -41.89
CA SER A 35 -37.25 -14.03 -40.63
C SER A 35 -36.23 -13.34 -39.73
N VAL A 36 -36.34 -12.01 -39.64
CA VAL A 36 -35.61 -11.13 -38.70
C VAL A 36 -35.69 -11.63 -37.25
N ARG A 37 -36.71 -12.45 -36.95
CA ARG A 37 -36.94 -13.09 -35.65
C ARG A 37 -35.85 -14.10 -35.23
N ARG A 38 -35.12 -14.73 -36.16
CA ARG A 38 -34.09 -15.74 -35.80
C ARG A 38 -32.77 -15.11 -35.34
N TRP A 39 -32.43 -13.93 -35.86
CA TRP A 39 -31.19 -13.24 -35.48
C TRP A 39 -31.27 -12.57 -34.11
N GLY A 40 -32.45 -12.10 -33.69
CA GLY A 40 -32.66 -11.55 -32.34
C GLY A 40 -32.44 -12.57 -31.23
N LEU A 41 -32.88 -13.82 -31.44
CA LEU A 41 -32.67 -14.90 -30.47
C LEU A 41 -31.20 -15.34 -30.39
N ALA A 42 -30.50 -15.38 -31.53
CA ALA A 42 -29.08 -15.69 -31.56
C ALA A 42 -28.23 -14.62 -30.84
N ALA A 43 -28.55 -13.33 -31.01
CA ALA A 43 -27.87 -12.25 -30.32
C ALA A 43 -28.12 -12.27 -28.80
N LEU A 44 -29.35 -12.58 -28.38
CA LEU A 44 -29.69 -12.71 -26.96
C LEU A 44 -28.94 -13.91 -26.33
N ALA A 45 -28.88 -15.04 -27.02
CA ALA A 45 -28.14 -16.21 -26.57
C ALA A 45 -26.64 -15.92 -26.44
N LEU A 46 -26.03 -15.23 -27.41
CA LEU A 46 -24.63 -14.82 -27.35
C LEU A 46 -24.36 -13.83 -26.19
N ALA A 47 -25.27 -12.88 -25.95
CA ALA A 47 -25.15 -11.95 -24.83
C ALA A 47 -25.26 -12.67 -23.47
N LEU A 48 -26.15 -13.67 -23.35
CA LEU A 48 -26.27 -14.49 -22.14
C LEU A 48 -25.06 -15.39 -21.93
N ILE A 49 -24.52 -15.99 -22.99
CA ILE A 49 -23.29 -16.80 -22.92
C ILE A 49 -22.09 -15.92 -22.55
N ALA A 50 -21.95 -14.74 -23.15
CA ALA A 50 -20.90 -13.79 -22.82
C ALA A 50 -21.05 -13.28 -21.37
N GLY A 51 -22.27 -12.97 -20.92
CA GLY A 51 -22.55 -12.57 -19.54
C GLY A 51 -22.26 -13.69 -18.54
N ALA A 52 -22.63 -14.93 -18.85
CA ALA A 52 -22.34 -16.10 -18.02
C ALA A 52 -20.85 -16.43 -17.99
N TRP A 53 -20.14 -16.27 -19.10
CA TRP A 53 -18.69 -16.44 -19.16
C TRP A 53 -17.98 -15.35 -18.36
N LEU A 54 -18.40 -14.09 -18.47
CA LEU A 54 -17.86 -12.98 -17.68
C LEU A 54 -18.15 -13.14 -16.18
N ALA A 55 -19.32 -13.66 -15.82
CA ALA A 55 -19.68 -13.99 -14.45
C ALA A 55 -18.90 -15.20 -13.91
N ARG A 56 -18.49 -16.12 -14.78
CA ARG A 56 -17.65 -17.29 -14.43
C ARG A 56 -16.17 -16.94 -14.31
N THR A 57 -15.69 -15.95 -15.08
CA THR A 57 -14.31 -15.42 -14.97
C THR A 57 -14.17 -14.34 -13.90
N ARG A 58 -15.27 -13.71 -13.47
CA ARG A 58 -15.27 -12.89 -12.26
C ARG A 58 -15.27 -13.85 -11.08
N PRO A 59 -14.16 -13.96 -10.32
CA PRO A 59 -14.20 -14.75 -9.09
C PRO A 59 -15.34 -14.18 -8.25
N TRP A 60 -16.32 -15.02 -7.92
CA TRP A 60 -17.31 -14.71 -6.91
C TRP A 60 -16.52 -14.30 -5.66
N ALA A 61 -16.38 -13.00 -5.43
CA ALA A 61 -15.83 -12.49 -4.20
C ALA A 61 -16.97 -12.67 -3.20
N PRO A 62 -16.89 -13.60 -2.23
CA PRO A 62 -17.80 -13.53 -1.10
C PRO A 62 -17.71 -12.13 -0.51
N ALA A 63 -18.70 -11.70 0.26
CA ALA A 63 -18.66 -10.44 0.98
C ALA A 63 -17.47 -10.42 1.97
N ARG A 64 -16.25 -10.24 1.47
CA ARG A 64 -14.99 -10.22 2.21
C ARG A 64 -14.87 -8.94 3.04
N GLY A 65 -15.77 -7.96 2.84
CA GLY A 65 -15.67 -6.65 3.48
C GLY A 65 -15.96 -6.66 4.97
N ALA A 66 -17.13 -7.16 5.39
CA ALA A 66 -17.58 -7.00 6.77
C ALA A 66 -16.83 -7.93 7.75
N GLY A 67 -16.65 -9.21 7.38
CA GLY A 67 -15.97 -10.18 8.24
C GLY A 67 -14.46 -9.93 8.36
N ALA A 68 -13.79 -9.57 7.25
CA ALA A 68 -12.35 -9.30 7.28
C ALA A 68 -12.04 -8.02 8.04
N GLY A 69 -12.87 -6.97 7.93
CA GLY A 69 -12.71 -5.74 8.70
C GLY A 69 -12.83 -5.97 10.20
N ALA A 70 -13.86 -6.72 10.64
CA ALA A 70 -14.01 -7.08 12.05
C ALA A 70 -12.84 -7.93 12.57
N GLN A 71 -12.34 -8.85 11.75
CA GLN A 71 -11.19 -9.69 12.10
C GLN A 71 -9.88 -8.90 12.16
N ALA A 72 -9.64 -7.99 11.20
CA ALA A 72 -8.48 -7.10 11.19
C ALA A 72 -8.47 -6.19 12.43
N LYS A 73 -9.63 -5.65 12.82
CA LYS A 73 -9.78 -4.90 14.06
C LYS A 73 -9.42 -5.74 15.29
N ALA A 74 -9.96 -6.96 15.41
CA ALA A 74 -9.67 -7.84 16.54
C ALA A 74 -8.17 -8.18 16.67
N PHE A 75 -7.48 -8.39 15.54
CA PHE A 75 -6.03 -8.59 15.54
C PHE A 75 -5.26 -7.31 15.90
N SER A 76 -5.72 -6.15 15.44
CA SER A 76 -5.14 -4.87 15.87
C SER A 76 -5.27 -4.63 17.37
N ASP A 77 -6.44 -4.95 17.96
CA ASP A 77 -6.67 -4.79 19.39
C ASP A 77 -5.77 -5.75 20.19
N SER A 78 -5.64 -7.00 19.71
CA SER A 78 -4.76 -8.01 20.33
C SER A 78 -3.27 -7.64 20.23
N LEU A 79 -2.86 -7.03 19.11
CA LEU A 79 -1.53 -6.47 18.91
C LEU A 79 -1.22 -5.35 19.93
N LEU A 80 -2.17 -4.43 20.11
CA LEU A 80 -2.03 -3.33 21.08
C LEU A 80 -1.86 -3.89 22.50
N VAL A 81 -2.75 -4.78 22.93
CA VAL A 81 -2.69 -5.41 24.26
C VAL A 81 -1.38 -6.17 24.48
N ALA A 82 -0.90 -6.92 23.48
CA ALA A 82 0.37 -7.64 23.59
C ALA A 82 1.56 -6.67 23.71
N THR A 83 1.53 -5.57 22.98
CA THR A 83 2.60 -4.55 23.04
C THR A 83 2.62 -3.82 24.37
N GLU A 84 1.45 -3.50 24.93
CA GLU A 84 1.33 -2.85 26.26
C GLU A 84 1.82 -3.75 27.40
N ARG A 85 1.83 -5.08 27.19
CA ARG A 85 2.36 -6.07 28.14
C ARG A 85 3.83 -6.44 27.90
N ASP A 86 4.50 -5.75 26.97
CA ASP A 86 5.84 -6.10 26.49
C ASP A 86 5.98 -7.54 25.97
N ASP A 87 4.86 -8.19 25.60
CA ASP A 87 4.85 -9.51 24.96
C ASP A 87 5.11 -9.34 23.45
N PHE A 88 6.35 -9.00 23.12
CA PHE A 88 6.76 -8.72 21.75
C PHE A 88 6.68 -9.95 20.82
N GLY A 89 6.73 -11.15 21.39
CA GLY A 89 6.52 -12.40 20.66
C GLY A 89 5.10 -12.50 20.12
N SER A 90 4.10 -12.34 21.01
CA SER A 90 2.69 -12.33 20.61
C SER A 90 2.36 -11.12 19.74
N ALA A 91 2.89 -9.93 20.05
CA ALA A 91 2.71 -8.75 19.22
C ALA A 91 3.19 -8.98 17.78
N LEU A 92 4.38 -9.57 17.58
CA LEU A 92 4.88 -9.90 16.25
C LEU A 92 3.99 -10.92 15.52
N ALA A 93 3.47 -11.92 16.23
CA ALA A 93 2.54 -12.88 15.64
C ALA A 93 1.27 -12.20 15.12
N TRP A 94 0.64 -11.33 15.93
CA TRP A 94 -0.55 -10.59 15.53
C TRP A 94 -0.30 -9.58 14.41
N ALA A 95 0.86 -8.91 14.43
CA ALA A 95 1.19 -7.98 13.36
C ALA A 95 1.41 -8.68 12.01
N ARG A 96 1.97 -9.90 12.03
CA ARG A 96 2.12 -10.73 10.81
C ARG A 96 0.78 -11.16 10.25
N THR A 97 -0.16 -11.60 11.10
CA THR A 97 -1.51 -11.99 10.64
C THR A 97 -2.25 -10.79 10.07
N LEU A 98 -2.17 -9.62 10.73
CA LEU A 98 -2.77 -8.39 10.24
C LEU A 98 -2.20 -7.95 8.88
N ALA A 99 -0.88 -7.95 8.73
CA ALA A 99 -0.21 -7.59 7.46
C ALA A 99 -0.49 -8.60 6.34
N ALA A 100 -0.72 -9.87 6.65
CA ALA A 100 -1.10 -10.89 5.68
C ALA A 100 -2.56 -10.73 5.21
N LEU A 101 -3.47 -10.34 6.11
CA LEU A 101 -4.86 -10.05 5.76
C LEU A 101 -5.00 -8.80 4.91
N GLU A 102 -4.18 -7.78 5.19
CA GLU A 102 -4.25 -6.49 4.51
C GLU A 102 -2.89 -6.09 3.90
N PRO A 103 -2.42 -6.79 2.85
CA PRO A 103 -1.06 -6.62 2.33
C PRO A 103 -0.78 -5.23 1.74
N GLY A 104 -1.82 -4.50 1.35
CA GLY A 104 -1.78 -3.13 0.83
C GLY A 104 -2.14 -2.04 1.85
N ASN A 105 -2.33 -2.39 3.13
CA ASN A 105 -2.63 -1.42 4.19
C ASN A 105 -1.33 -0.89 4.82
N ALA A 106 -1.10 0.41 4.71
CA ALA A 106 0.06 1.09 5.29
C ALA A 106 0.16 0.93 6.81
N ILE A 107 -0.96 0.98 7.52
CA ILE A 107 -1.03 0.82 8.98
C ILE A 107 -0.65 -0.61 9.37
N ALA A 108 -1.16 -1.62 8.66
CA ALA A 108 -0.82 -3.01 8.93
C ALA A 108 0.68 -3.28 8.74
N ARG A 109 1.28 -2.72 7.67
CA ARG A 109 2.74 -2.78 7.44
C ARG A 109 3.51 -2.03 8.52
N PHE A 110 3.09 -0.81 8.86
CA PHE A 110 3.69 -0.03 9.93
C PHE A 110 3.71 -0.80 11.26
N ASN A 111 2.58 -1.39 11.63
CA ASN A 111 2.43 -2.20 12.84
C ASN A 111 3.36 -3.42 12.85
N LEU A 112 3.55 -4.09 11.71
CA LEU A 112 4.55 -5.16 11.58
C LEU A 112 5.98 -4.64 11.72
N GLY A 113 6.30 -3.48 11.13
CA GLY A 113 7.60 -2.83 11.27
C GLY A 113 7.91 -2.49 12.73
N ILE A 114 6.94 -1.94 13.46
CA ILE A 114 7.06 -1.68 14.90
C ILE A 114 7.24 -2.97 15.69
N ALA A 115 6.46 -4.01 15.43
CA ALA A 115 6.57 -5.27 16.18
C ALA A 115 7.96 -5.92 15.98
N LEU A 116 8.51 -5.85 14.75
CA LEU A 116 9.88 -6.29 14.46
C LEU A 116 10.92 -5.44 15.19
N ARG A 117 10.78 -4.10 15.20
CA ARG A 117 11.64 -3.18 15.96
C ARG A 117 11.58 -3.49 17.46
N ASN A 118 10.40 -3.67 18.02
CA ASN A 118 10.24 -3.95 19.44
C ASN A 118 10.87 -5.30 19.81
N GLN A 119 10.70 -6.33 18.97
CA GLN A 119 11.39 -7.62 19.14
C GLN A 119 12.92 -7.49 19.06
N LEU A 120 13.42 -6.61 18.20
CA LEU A 120 14.84 -6.29 18.07
C LEU A 120 15.38 -5.59 19.32
N MET A 121 14.62 -4.63 19.85
CA MET A 121 15.01 -3.75 20.96
C MET A 121 14.64 -4.29 22.35
N ALA A 122 13.90 -5.39 22.42
CA ALA A 122 13.38 -5.95 23.66
C ALA A 122 14.49 -6.02 24.73
N PRO A 123 14.29 -5.38 25.91
CA PRO A 123 15.30 -5.37 26.95
C PRO A 123 15.62 -6.81 27.33
N ARG A 124 16.91 -7.08 27.62
CA ARG A 124 17.28 -8.34 28.28
C ARG A 124 16.62 -8.29 29.66
N SER A 125 15.65 -9.16 29.95
CA SER A 125 15.13 -9.25 31.32
C SER A 125 16.31 -9.53 32.25
N ARG A 126 16.52 -8.65 33.23
CA ARG A 126 17.67 -8.71 34.15
C ARG A 126 17.45 -9.74 35.26
N THR A 127 16.19 -10.11 35.50
CA THR A 127 15.73 -10.89 36.66
C THR A 127 15.00 -12.17 36.26
N ASP A 128 14.59 -12.30 35.00
CA ASP A 128 13.88 -13.47 34.51
C ASP A 128 14.76 -14.27 33.54
N THR A 129 14.74 -15.59 33.67
CA THR A 129 15.39 -16.58 32.81
C THR A 129 14.96 -16.54 31.34
N LEU A 130 14.09 -15.58 30.96
CA LEU A 130 13.74 -15.25 29.59
C LEU A 130 14.96 -14.73 28.84
N ARG A 131 15.63 -15.67 28.16
CA ARG A 131 16.66 -15.37 27.16
C ARG A 131 16.13 -14.30 26.19
N PRO A 132 16.98 -13.35 25.75
CA PRO A 132 16.58 -12.41 24.71
C PRO A 132 16.00 -13.19 23.54
N PRO A 133 14.89 -12.71 22.92
CA PRO A 133 14.27 -13.44 21.82
C PRO A 133 15.24 -13.66 20.65
N VAL A 134 16.25 -12.79 20.56
CA VAL A 134 17.28 -12.78 19.52
C VAL A 134 18.63 -13.16 20.15
N ARG A 135 19.11 -14.36 19.88
CA ARG A 135 20.31 -14.94 20.51
C ARG A 135 21.58 -14.42 19.87
N THR A 136 21.58 -14.24 18.54
CA THR A 136 22.79 -13.91 17.79
C THR A 136 22.76 -12.50 17.20
N SER A 137 23.94 -11.95 16.89
CA SER A 137 24.07 -10.71 16.11
C SER A 137 23.45 -10.87 14.72
N LEU A 138 23.58 -12.04 14.10
CA LEU A 138 23.00 -12.34 12.79
C LEU A 138 21.46 -12.28 12.80
N GLU A 139 20.82 -12.86 13.82
CA GLU A 139 19.36 -12.76 13.99
C GLU A 139 18.90 -11.32 14.23
N ARG A 140 19.67 -10.52 14.99
CA ARG A 140 19.39 -9.09 15.19
C ARG A 140 19.44 -8.33 13.87
N LEU A 141 20.48 -8.55 13.06
CA LEU A 141 20.61 -7.93 11.75
C LEU A 141 19.47 -8.35 10.80
N ARG A 142 19.07 -9.63 10.82
CA ARG A 142 17.91 -10.10 10.03
C ARG A 142 16.61 -9.43 10.45
N LEU A 143 16.35 -9.30 11.76
CA LEU A 143 15.17 -8.60 12.25
C LEU A 143 15.19 -7.11 11.88
N ALA A 144 16.35 -6.45 12.00
CA ALA A 144 16.50 -5.06 11.62
C ALA A 144 16.27 -4.85 10.12
N ALA A 145 16.86 -5.68 9.26
CA ALA A 145 16.63 -5.64 7.83
C ALA A 145 15.15 -5.85 7.47
N ALA A 146 14.49 -6.82 8.11
CA ALA A 146 13.06 -7.06 7.92
C ALA A 146 12.21 -5.86 8.40
N ALA A 147 12.57 -5.22 9.51
CA ALA A 147 11.87 -4.04 9.99
C ALA A 147 12.01 -2.87 9.00
N LEU A 148 13.21 -2.62 8.48
CA LEU A 148 13.47 -1.57 7.48
C LEU A 148 12.67 -1.81 6.19
N ASP A 149 12.68 -3.02 5.64
CA ASP A 149 11.93 -3.37 4.42
C ASP A 149 10.41 -3.19 4.59
N VAL A 150 9.87 -3.63 5.73
CA VAL A 150 8.46 -3.47 6.05
C VAL A 150 8.09 -2.00 6.26
N LEU A 151 8.96 -1.21 6.91
CA LEU A 151 8.74 0.23 7.09
C LEU A 151 8.83 1.01 5.78
N ASP A 152 9.71 0.61 4.86
CA ASP A 152 9.76 1.16 3.50
C ASP A 152 8.49 0.85 2.71
N SER A 153 7.96 -0.36 2.86
CA SER A 153 6.64 -0.71 2.32
C SER A 153 5.53 0.16 2.93
N ALA A 154 5.57 0.41 4.24
CA ALA A 154 4.59 1.27 4.92
C ALA A 154 4.67 2.72 4.42
N LEU A 155 5.88 3.25 4.23
CA LEU A 155 6.11 4.58 3.66
C LEU A 155 5.56 4.70 2.25
N ALA A 156 5.77 3.69 1.40
CA ALA A 156 5.28 3.66 0.03
C ALA A 156 3.76 3.59 -0.06
N LEU A 157 3.10 2.90 0.89
CA LEU A 157 1.64 2.73 0.92
C LEU A 157 0.93 3.86 1.66
N SER A 158 1.64 4.68 2.44
CA SER A 158 1.06 5.72 3.28
C SER A 158 0.35 6.79 2.46
N ARG A 159 -0.92 7.05 2.80
CA ARG A 159 -1.76 8.06 2.14
C ARG A 159 -1.93 9.34 2.96
N THR A 160 -1.58 9.30 4.24
CA THR A 160 -1.74 10.41 5.16
C THR A 160 -0.35 10.87 5.65
N PRO A 161 -0.17 12.17 5.93
CA PRO A 161 1.04 12.69 6.54
C PRO A 161 1.40 11.96 7.84
N GLU A 162 0.43 11.65 8.68
CA GLU A 162 0.63 11.08 10.01
C GLU A 162 1.23 9.67 9.94
N THR A 163 0.68 8.80 9.09
CA THR A 163 1.21 7.44 8.94
C THR A 163 2.60 7.47 8.28
N TRP A 164 2.81 8.38 7.33
CA TRP A 164 4.11 8.52 6.67
C TRP A 164 5.19 9.00 7.65
N THR A 165 4.93 10.06 8.44
CA THR A 165 5.90 10.58 9.42
C THR A 165 6.18 9.54 10.49
N GLN A 166 5.18 8.83 11.01
CA GLN A 166 5.39 7.78 11.99
C GLN A 166 6.24 6.63 11.43
N ALA A 167 5.96 6.14 10.22
CA ALA A 167 6.78 5.10 9.60
C ALA A 167 8.23 5.56 9.39
N ALA A 168 8.44 6.81 8.96
CA ALA A 168 9.77 7.38 8.76
C ALA A 168 10.52 7.52 10.10
N MET A 169 9.84 7.97 11.15
CA MET A 169 10.42 8.08 12.49
C MET A 169 10.87 6.72 13.00
N GLN A 170 10.04 5.69 12.83
CA GLN A 170 10.43 4.34 13.24
C GLN A 170 11.58 3.78 12.40
N LYS A 171 11.65 4.11 11.11
CA LYS A 171 12.80 3.76 10.26
C LYS A 171 14.09 4.40 10.78
N GLY A 172 14.05 5.69 11.11
CA GLY A 172 15.16 6.39 11.76
C GLY A 172 15.58 5.72 13.07
N ASN A 173 14.61 5.33 13.90
CA ASN A 173 14.89 4.67 15.19
C ASN A 173 15.60 3.31 15.02
N VAL A 174 15.29 2.56 13.94
CA VAL A 174 16.01 1.31 13.64
C VAL A 174 17.46 1.61 13.26
N PHE A 175 17.72 2.66 12.46
CA PHE A 175 19.09 3.07 12.13
C PHE A 175 19.87 3.55 13.36
N GLU A 176 19.27 4.35 14.24
CA GLU A 176 19.89 4.75 15.50
C GLU A 176 20.31 3.52 16.33
N TYR A 177 19.42 2.53 16.44
CA TYR A 177 19.71 1.29 17.18
C TYR A 177 20.83 0.46 16.57
N LEU A 178 20.95 0.46 15.25
CA LEU A 178 22.04 -0.20 14.54
C LEU A 178 23.39 0.55 14.65
N GLY A 179 23.42 1.73 15.26
CA GLY A 179 24.60 2.58 15.30
C GLY A 179 24.90 3.22 13.94
N LEU A 180 23.85 3.52 13.16
CA LEU A 180 23.91 4.13 11.84
C LEU A 180 23.34 5.57 11.88
N PRO A 181 24.02 6.51 12.57
CA PRO A 181 23.48 7.84 12.84
C PRO A 181 23.36 8.72 11.59
N ILE A 182 24.19 8.49 10.55
CA ILE A 182 24.14 9.26 9.29
C ILE A 182 22.87 8.91 8.52
N GLU A 183 22.55 7.61 8.42
CA GLU A 183 21.33 7.09 7.80
C GLU A 183 20.09 7.55 8.57
N ALA A 184 20.13 7.49 9.91
CA ALA A 184 19.06 8.02 10.75
C ALA A 184 18.84 9.52 10.52
N LEU A 185 19.91 10.32 10.52
CA LEU A 185 19.86 11.75 10.26
C LEU A 185 19.26 12.05 8.88
N ALA A 186 19.65 11.31 7.84
CA ALA A 186 19.11 11.48 6.50
C ALA A 186 17.59 11.25 6.46
N VAL A 187 17.08 10.25 7.20
CA VAL A 187 15.64 10.00 7.32
C VAL A 187 14.93 11.15 8.04
N TYR A 188 15.43 11.60 9.19
CA TYR A 188 14.78 12.70 9.93
C TYR A 188 14.82 14.03 9.17
N GLN A 189 15.90 14.32 8.47
CA GLN A 189 15.97 15.49 7.58
C GLN A 189 14.97 15.38 6.42
N ALA A 190 14.75 14.18 5.87
CA ALA A 190 13.71 13.98 4.85
C ALA A 190 12.30 14.24 5.41
N VAL A 191 12.04 13.85 6.67
CA VAL A 191 10.80 14.21 7.37
C VAL A 191 10.68 15.72 7.52
N ASN A 192 11.70 16.40 8.05
CA ASN A 192 11.69 17.87 8.23
C ASN A 192 11.51 18.64 6.93
N ARG A 193 12.12 18.19 5.83
CA ARG A 193 11.94 18.81 4.51
C ARG A 193 10.49 18.70 4.01
N ARG A 194 9.82 17.59 4.30
CA ARG A 194 8.45 17.32 3.82
C ARG A 194 7.38 17.86 4.77
N PHE A 195 7.64 17.85 6.07
CA PHE A 195 6.74 18.24 7.14
C PHE A 195 7.49 19.08 8.18
N PRO A 196 7.76 20.37 7.88
CA PRO A 196 8.56 21.24 8.75
C PRO A 196 7.99 21.43 10.16
N ASP A 197 6.67 21.37 10.31
CA ASP A 197 5.98 21.53 11.60
C ASP A 197 6.00 20.26 12.46
N PHE A 198 6.55 19.16 11.95
CA PHE A 198 6.66 17.90 12.69
C PHE A 198 7.88 17.92 13.63
N THR A 199 7.71 18.56 14.78
CA THR A 199 8.75 18.80 15.80
C THR A 199 9.61 17.57 16.18
N PRO A 200 9.07 16.33 16.30
CA PRO A 200 9.89 15.19 16.70
C PRO A 200 11.07 14.91 15.77
N ALA A 201 10.91 15.11 14.45
CA ALA A 201 12.01 14.93 13.50
C ALA A 201 13.06 16.06 13.58
N ALA A 202 12.64 17.29 13.91
CA ALA A 202 13.54 18.42 14.13
C ALA A 202 14.41 18.20 15.37
N GLN A 203 13.79 17.75 16.47
CA GLN A 203 14.50 17.40 17.70
C GLN A 203 15.54 16.28 17.48
N ARG A 204 15.16 15.22 16.76
CA ARG A 204 16.09 14.12 16.43
C ARG A 204 17.24 14.55 15.54
N THR A 205 16.97 15.36 14.52
CA THR A 205 17.99 15.92 13.62
C THR A 205 19.01 16.75 14.40
N TYR A 206 18.53 17.61 15.30
CA TYR A 206 19.39 18.43 16.16
C TYR A 206 20.25 17.57 17.09
N GLY A 207 19.64 16.60 17.80
CA GLY A 207 20.34 15.72 18.72
C GLY A 207 21.43 14.87 18.04
N LEU A 208 21.11 14.27 16.89
CA LEU A 208 22.10 13.52 16.10
C LEU A 208 23.19 14.43 15.53
N GLY A 209 22.85 15.66 15.13
CA GLY A 209 23.84 16.65 14.68
C GLY A 209 24.88 16.97 15.75
N ILE A 210 24.45 17.17 16.99
CA ILE A 210 25.36 17.37 18.13
C ILE A 210 26.24 16.13 18.34
N HIS A 211 25.65 14.94 18.35
CA HIS A 211 26.40 13.69 18.57
C HIS A 211 27.45 13.44 17.48
N LEU A 212 27.12 13.74 16.21
CA LEU A 212 28.07 13.62 15.11
C LEU A 212 29.20 14.66 15.16
N ALA A 213 28.90 15.88 15.62
CA ALA A 213 29.91 16.93 15.80
C ALA A 213 30.82 16.66 17.02
N ASN A 214 30.27 16.03 18.07
CA ASN A 214 31.00 15.66 19.27
C ASN A 214 30.58 14.23 19.71
N PRO A 215 31.33 13.20 19.32
CA PRO A 215 30.99 11.81 19.65
C PRO A 215 31.08 11.50 21.15
N LEU A 216 31.76 12.35 21.93
CA LEU A 216 31.84 12.25 23.39
C LEU A 216 30.64 12.91 24.09
N ALA A 217 29.86 13.73 23.38
CA ALA A 217 28.61 14.23 23.92
C ALA A 217 27.70 13.03 24.23
N PRO A 218 27.04 13.00 25.40
CA PRO A 218 26.12 11.93 25.72
C PRO A 218 25.09 11.87 24.61
N MET A 219 25.10 10.77 23.87
CA MET A 219 24.09 10.54 22.85
C MET A 219 22.77 10.53 23.61
N VAL A 220 21.91 11.51 23.34
CA VAL A 220 20.53 11.48 23.81
C VAL A 220 19.80 10.43 22.99
N LEU A 221 20.21 9.17 23.14
CA LEU A 221 19.39 8.01 22.90
C LEU A 221 18.32 8.04 23.98
N THR A 222 17.39 8.99 23.92
CA THR A 222 16.04 8.64 24.29
C THR A 222 15.67 7.56 23.28
N LEU A 223 15.96 6.30 23.59
CA LEU A 223 15.24 5.22 22.98
C LEU A 223 13.80 5.53 23.34
N GLU A 224 13.06 6.06 22.36
CA GLU A 224 11.60 6.12 22.47
C GLU A 224 11.17 4.75 22.96
N PRO A 225 10.25 4.69 23.95
CA PRO A 225 9.76 3.42 24.47
C PRO A 225 9.29 2.51 23.33
N ALA A 226 8.95 1.26 23.66
CA ALA A 226 8.39 0.32 22.68
C ALA A 226 7.41 1.05 21.77
N GLY A 227 7.65 0.98 20.46
CA GLY A 227 6.86 1.74 19.50
C GLY A 227 5.41 1.30 19.66
N ARG A 228 4.49 2.26 19.80
CA ARG A 228 3.08 1.93 19.97
C ARG A 228 2.48 1.63 18.59
N PRO A 229 1.83 0.46 18.40
CA PRO A 229 1.08 0.19 17.19
C PRO A 229 -0.01 1.25 16.99
N LEU A 230 -0.35 1.51 15.74
CA LEU A 230 -1.52 2.31 15.41
C LEU A 230 -2.79 1.45 15.50
N PRO A 231 -3.91 2.05 15.91
CA PRO A 231 -5.19 1.38 15.83
C PRO A 231 -5.49 1.01 14.37
N GLY A 232 -6.05 -0.19 14.20
CA GLY A 232 -6.47 -0.69 12.89
C GLY A 232 -7.57 0.17 12.25
N PRO A 233 -7.92 -0.15 10.98
CA PRO A 233 -8.98 0.57 10.29
C PRO A 233 -10.27 0.56 11.11
N ARG A 234 -10.95 1.72 11.14
CA ARG A 234 -12.29 1.80 11.73
C ARG A 234 -13.25 0.97 10.88
N PRO A 235 -14.21 0.25 11.50
CA PRO A 235 -15.18 -0.57 10.78
C PRO A 235 -16.04 0.23 9.80
#